data_AF-A0A7V5K3I1-F1
#
_entry.id   AF-A0A7V5K3I1-F1
#
_cell.length_a   1.000
_cell.length_b   1.000
_cell.length_c   1.000
_cell.angle_alpha   90.00
_cell.angle_beta   90.00
_cell.angle_gamma   90.00
#
_symmetry.space_group_name_H-M   'P 1'
#
loop_
_entity.id
_entity.type
_entity.pdbx_description
1 polymer ?
#
loop_
_entity_poly.entity_id
_entity_poly.type
_entity_poly.pdbx_seq_one_letter_code
_entity_poly.pdbx_strand_id
1 'polypeptide(L)'
;DKAVDSINQLPLMVRRASVYLRSYSDKDRKEVKEVIKALRLKESESDTIERKLKSDIFSLPSVDAITVLHLIRLVEYMGDISNHAENAGDVMRAMIAR
;
A
#
# COMPACT_ATOMS: atom_id res chain seq x y z
N ASP A 1 3.94 10.36 -4.01
CA ASP A 1 4.55 9.47 -3.02
C ASP A 1 3.76 8.17 -3.04
N LYS A 2 4.41 7.01 -3.11
CA LYS A 2 3.72 5.71 -3.27
C LYS A 2 2.79 5.38 -2.09
N ALA A 3 3.17 5.79 -0.89
CA ALA A 3 2.33 5.66 0.29
C ALA A 3 1.02 6.47 0.14
N VAL A 4 1.14 7.74 -0.26
CA VAL A 4 -0.02 8.61 -0.53
C VAL A 4 -0.86 8.09 -1.69
N ASP A 5 -0.23 7.62 -2.76
CA ASP A 5 -0.92 7.05 -3.92
C ASP A 5 -1.76 5.83 -3.52
N SER A 6 -1.26 5.00 -2.60
CA SER A 6 -1.97 3.82 -2.09
C SER A 6 -3.24 4.21 -1.32
N ILE A 7 -3.14 5.21 -0.43
CA ILE A 7 -4.32 5.73 0.30
C ILE A 7 -5.38 6.25 -0.68
N ASN A 8 -4.97 6.97 -1.72
CA ASN A 8 -5.90 7.58 -2.68
C ASN A 8 -6.75 6.56 -3.47
N GLN A 9 -6.36 5.28 -3.50
CA GLN A 9 -7.13 4.24 -4.15
C GLN A 9 -8.26 3.67 -3.27
N LEU A 10 -8.14 3.77 -1.94
CA LEU A 10 -9.09 3.18 -1.00
C LEU A 10 -10.53 3.71 -1.15
N PRO A 11 -10.78 5.03 -1.34
CA PRO A 11 -12.15 5.54 -1.52
C PRO A 11 -12.85 4.94 -2.74
N LEU A 12 -12.13 4.78 -3.85
CA LEU A 12 -12.67 4.15 -5.06
C LEU A 12 -13.01 2.68 -4.82
N MET A 13 -12.10 1.95 -4.16
CA MET A 13 -12.30 0.55 -3.80
C MET A 13 -13.57 0.36 -2.95
N VAL A 14 -13.70 1.12 -1.87
CA VAL A 14 -14.85 1.05 -0.96
C VAL A 14 -16.15 1.39 -1.68
N ARG A 15 -16.15 2.44 -2.52
CA ARG A 15 -17.34 2.84 -3.28
C ARG A 15 -17.81 1.72 -4.21
N ARG A 16 -16.90 1.12 -4.97
CA ARG A 16 -17.23 0.03 -5.91
C ARG A 16 -17.64 -1.24 -5.20
N ALA A 17 -16.97 -1.58 -4.10
CA ALA A 17 -17.33 -2.72 -3.28
C ALA A 17 -18.74 -2.57 -2.69
N SER A 18 -19.10 -1.38 -2.20
CA SER A 18 -20.44 -1.11 -1.68
C SER A 18 -21.53 -1.32 -2.75
N VAL A 19 -21.29 -0.90 -3.99
CA VAL A 19 -22.22 -1.16 -5.11
C VAL A 19 -22.31 -2.65 -5.39
N TYR A 20 -21.19 -3.36 -5.50
CA TYR A 20 -21.18 -4.80 -5.72
C TYR A 20 -21.93 -5.56 -4.62
N LEU A 21 -21.65 -5.29 -3.34
CA LEU A 21 -22.25 -6.01 -2.22
C LEU A 21 -23.78 -5.81 -2.11
N ARG A 22 -24.31 -4.74 -2.71
CA ARG A 22 -25.77 -4.47 -2.77
C ARG A 22 -26.44 -5.04 -4.01
N SER A 23 -25.73 -5.11 -5.13
CA SER A 23 -26.32 -5.39 -6.46
C SER A 23 -25.85 -6.68 -7.10
N TYR A 24 -24.76 -7.27 -6.60
CA TYR A 24 -24.02 -8.35 -7.23
C TYR A 24 -23.56 -8.04 -8.68
N SER A 25 -23.38 -6.76 -9.00
CA SER A 25 -22.85 -6.29 -10.29
C SER A 25 -21.44 -6.83 -10.56
N ASP A 26 -21.30 -7.75 -11.50
CA ASP A 26 -19.99 -8.30 -11.91
C ASP A 26 -19.07 -7.21 -12.49
N LYS A 27 -19.64 -6.13 -13.05
CA LYS A 27 -18.88 -4.96 -13.50
C LYS A 27 -18.17 -4.31 -12.33
N ASP A 28 -18.89 -4.00 -11.25
CA ASP A 28 -18.29 -3.36 -10.07
C ASP A 28 -17.32 -4.31 -9.36
N ARG A 29 -17.61 -5.62 -9.33
CA ARG A 29 -16.65 -6.62 -8.84
C ARG A 29 -15.33 -6.58 -9.61
N LYS A 30 -15.38 -6.48 -10.94
CA LYS A 30 -14.18 -6.36 -11.78
C LYS A 30 -13.43 -5.07 -11.47
N GLU A 31 -14.13 -3.95 -11.34
CA GLU A 31 -13.50 -2.68 -10.98
C GLU A 31 -12.80 -2.74 -9.61
N VAL A 32 -13.42 -3.35 -8.59
CA VAL A 32 -12.77 -3.56 -7.27
C VAL A 32 -11.49 -4.38 -7.43
N LYS A 33 -11.51 -5.46 -8.23
CA LYS A 33 -10.32 -6.30 -8.47
C LYS A 33 -9.19 -5.53 -9.15
N GLU A 34 -9.50 -4.64 -10.10
CA GLU A 34 -8.48 -3.81 -10.75
C GLU A 34 -7.86 -2.81 -9.77
N VAL A 35 -8.67 -2.23 -8.87
CA VAL A 35 -8.15 -1.34 -7.82
C VAL A 35 -7.23 -2.10 -6.86
N ILE A 36 -7.62 -3.31 -6.42
CA ILE A 36 -6.77 -4.15 -5.56
C ILE A 36 -5.45 -4.51 -6.27
N LYS A 37 -5.50 -4.83 -7.56
CA LYS A 37 -4.29 -5.12 -8.35
C LYS A 37 -3.36 -3.90 -8.41
N ALA A 38 -3.93 -2.70 -8.59
CA ALA A 38 -3.16 -1.46 -8.60
C ALA A 38 -2.55 -1.16 -7.21
N LEU A 39 -3.27 -1.40 -6.11
CA LEU A 39 -2.75 -1.29 -4.75
C LEU A 39 -1.52 -2.17 -4.53
N ARG A 40 -1.58 -3.45 -4.91
CA ARG A 40 -0.44 -4.39 -4.77
C ARG A 40 0.78 -3.97 -5.59
N LEU A 41 0.58 -3.38 -6.76
CA LEU A 41 1.70 -2.83 -7.54
C LEU A 41 2.35 -1.66 -6.81
N LYS A 42 1.55 -0.78 -6.19
CA LYS A 42 2.06 0.36 -5.42
C LYS A 42 2.76 -0.05 -4.14
N GLU A 43 2.24 -1.05 -3.46
CA GLU A 43 2.92 -1.67 -2.32
C GLU A 43 4.29 -2.19 -2.75
N SER A 44 4.37 -3.03 -3.79
CA SER A 44 5.66 -3.58 -4.26
C SER A 44 6.67 -2.50 -4.68
N GLU A 45 6.20 -1.43 -5.32
CA GLU A 45 7.02 -0.24 -5.63
C GLU A 45 7.53 0.45 -4.35
N SER A 46 6.66 0.63 -3.35
CA SER A 46 7.00 1.21 -2.03
C SER A 46 8.05 0.35 -1.32
N ASP A 47 7.85 -0.96 -1.34
CA ASP A 47 8.68 -1.98 -0.73
C ASP A 47 10.10 -2.01 -1.33
N THR A 48 10.20 -1.77 -2.64
CA THR A 48 11.49 -1.65 -3.34
C THR A 48 12.21 -0.37 -2.92
N ILE A 49 11.49 0.74 -2.81
CA ILE A 49 12.04 2.04 -2.38
C ILE A 49 12.51 1.95 -0.93
N GLU A 50 11.72 1.34 -0.04
CA GLU A 50 12.05 1.16 1.37
C GLU A 50 13.36 0.40 1.55
N ARG A 51 13.51 -0.76 0.88
CA ARG A 51 14.74 -1.57 0.92
C ARG A 51 15.96 -0.79 0.46
N LYS A 52 15.82 -0.03 -0.64
CA LYS A 52 16.90 0.79 -1.17
C LYS A 52 17.29 1.89 -0.18
N LEU A 53 16.31 2.63 0.35
CA LEU A 53 16.57 3.70 1.31
C LEU A 53 17.24 3.19 2.58
N LYS A 54 16.81 2.04 3.11
CA LYS A 54 17.47 1.41 4.26
C LYS A 54 18.95 1.12 3.95
N SER A 55 19.25 0.53 2.80
CA SER A 55 20.63 0.28 2.36
C SER A 55 21.46 1.55 2.21
N ASP A 56 20.88 2.59 1.60
CA ASP A 56 21.54 3.88 1.39
C ASP A 56 21.83 4.57 2.75
N ILE A 57 20.88 4.52 3.70
CA ILE A 57 21.04 5.07 5.06
C ILE A 57 22.19 4.40 5.81
N PHE A 58 22.30 3.06 5.75
CA PHE A 58 23.40 2.34 6.39
C PHE A 58 24.77 2.62 5.73
N SER A 59 24.77 3.11 4.49
CA SER A 59 25.99 3.44 3.75
C SER A 59 26.44 4.90 3.92
N LEU A 60 25.68 5.72 4.68
CA LEU A 60 26.01 7.12 4.87
C LEU A 60 27.31 7.30 5.69
N PRO A 61 28.28 8.07 5.19
CA PRO A 61 29.52 8.31 5.92
C PRO A 61 29.28 9.24 7.11
N SER A 62 29.90 8.94 8.25
CA SER A 62 29.98 9.84 9.41
C SER A 62 28.63 10.24 10.02
N VAL A 63 27.62 9.37 9.96
CA VAL A 63 26.33 9.55 10.65
C VAL A 63 26.32 8.75 11.94
N ASP A 64 25.85 9.35 13.04
CA ASP A 64 25.76 8.67 14.32
C ASP A 64 24.62 7.63 14.35
N ALA A 65 24.74 6.65 15.25
CA ALA A 65 23.79 5.55 15.34
C ALA A 65 22.35 5.98 15.69
N ILE A 66 22.18 7.09 16.42
CA ILE A 66 20.86 7.61 16.78
C ILE A 66 20.18 8.18 15.54
N THR A 67 20.91 8.94 14.72
CA THR A 67 20.41 9.47 13.46
C THR A 67 20.05 8.33 12.49
N VAL A 68 20.92 7.32 12.33
CA VAL A 68 20.62 6.13 11.52
C VAL A 68 19.32 5.47 11.98
N LEU A 69 19.15 5.22 13.28
CA LEU A 69 17.95 4.61 13.84
C LEU A 69 16.67 5.40 13.50
N HIS A 70 16.70 6.72 13.64
CA HIS A 70 15.52 7.55 13.35
C HIS A 70 15.20 7.61 11.86
N LEU A 71 16.21 7.62 10.98
CA LEU A 71 16.00 7.56 9.53
C LEU A 71 15.39 6.22 9.11
N ILE A 72 15.87 5.10 9.66
CA ILE A 72 15.29 3.77 9.40
C ILE A 72 13.83 3.72 9.85
N ARG A 73 13.53 4.20 11.06
CA ARG A 73 12.14 4.26 11.57
C ARG A 73 11.22 5.11 10.71
N LEU A 74 11.71 6.25 10.22
CA LEU A 74 10.93 7.11 9.32
C LEU A 74 10.57 6.38 8.04
N VAL A 75 11.54 5.69 7.43
CA VAL A 75 11.34 4.89 6.22
C VAL A 75 10.35 3.75 6.47
N GLU A 76 10.42 3.08 7.62
CA GLU A 76 9.47 2.04 8.04
C GLU A 76 8.05 2.58 8.18
N TYR A 77 7.85 3.72 8.86
CA TYR A 77 6.52 4.32 8.98
C TYR A 77 5.90 4.69 7.63
N MET A 78 6.72 5.07 6.65
CA MET A 78 6.23 5.32 5.29
C MET A 78 5.83 4.02 4.58
N GLY A 79 6.62 2.94 4.73
CA GLY A 79 6.31 1.62 4.19
C GLY A 79 5.03 1.03 4.79
N ASP A 80 4.85 1.19 6.10
CA ASP A 80 3.68 0.71 6.83
C ASP A 80 2.37 1.26 6.26
N ILE A 81 2.35 2.51 5.77
CA ILE A 81 1.15 3.09 5.14
C ILE A 81 0.73 2.29 3.91
N SER A 82 1.67 1.96 3.03
CA SER A 82 1.42 1.16 1.83
C SER A 82 0.96 -0.25 2.19
N ASN A 83 1.61 -0.88 3.17
CA ASN A 83 1.26 -2.21 3.68
C ASN A 83 -0.17 -2.24 4.26
N HIS A 84 -0.57 -1.25 5.07
CA HIS A 84 -1.92 -1.17 5.61
C HIS A 84 -2.97 -0.99 4.49
N ALA A 85 -2.66 -0.21 3.45
CA ALA A 85 -3.54 -0.05 2.29
C ALA A 85 -3.69 -1.36 1.50
N GLU A 86 -2.60 -2.12 1.31
CA GLU A 86 -2.66 -3.45 0.69
C GLU A 86 -3.50 -4.43 1.51
N ASN A 87 -3.26 -4.52 2.82
CA ASN A 87 -4.02 -5.39 3.73
C ASN A 87 -5.52 -5.10 3.69
N ALA A 88 -5.90 -3.81 3.63
CA ALA A 88 -7.30 -3.42 3.43
C ALA A 88 -7.85 -3.91 2.07
N GLY A 89 -7.04 -3.85 1.01
CA GLY A 89 -7.36 -4.41 -0.29
C GLY A 89 -7.53 -5.94 -0.28
N ASP A 90 -6.73 -6.65 0.50
CA ASP A 90 -6.77 -8.10 0.63
C ASP A 90 -8.00 -8.57 1.41
N VAL A 91 -8.36 -7.88 2.49
CA VAL A 91 -9.65 -8.09 3.17
C VAL A 91 -10.81 -7.85 2.20
N MET A 92 -10.77 -6.76 1.42
CA MET A 92 -11.81 -6.48 0.43
C MET A 92 -11.90 -7.56 -0.64
N ARG A 93 -10.76 -8.10 -1.09
CA ARG A 93 -10.70 -9.21 -2.05
C ARG A 93 -11.46 -10.43 -1.53
N ALA A 94 -11.28 -10.76 -0.25
CA ALA A 94 -11.99 -11.87 0.39
C ALA A 94 -13.50 -11.60 0.47
N MET A 95 -13.91 -10.38 0.80
CA MET A 95 -15.34 -10.00 0.86
C MET A 95 -16.05 -10.14 -0.49
N ILE A 96 -15.34 -9.93 -1.61
CA ILE A 96 -15.91 -10.04 -2.97
C ILE A 96 -15.60 -11.38 -3.66
N ALA A 97 -15.08 -12.35 -2.91
CA ALA A 97 -14.84 -13.70 -3.39
C ALA A 97 -16.18 -14.38 -3.70
N ARG A 98 -16.17 -15.15 -4.79
CA ARG A 98 -17.27 -16.02 -5.24
C ARG A 98 -16.63 -17.35 -5.57
#